data_AF-A0A7X9EVS2-F1
#
_entry.id   AF-A0A7X9EVS2-F1
#
_cell.length_a   1.000
_cell.length_b   1.000
_cell.length_c   1.000
_cell.angle_alpha   90.00
_cell.angle_beta   90.00
_cell.angle_gamma   90.00
#
_symmetry.space_group_name_H-M   'P 1'
#
loop_
_entity.id
_entity.type
_entity.pdbx_description
1 polymer ?
#
loop_
_entity_poly.entity_id
_entity_poly.type
_entity_poly.pdbx_seq_one_letter_code
_entity_poly.pdbx_strand_id
1 'polypeptide(L)'
;MANRDDRKERATVRSLAGMVSGFECMGFAQDEGALNAIRNSSDWLKYALDRPMEREPGTQFVYESPGMQMISGVMQQATGISLLEYARQNLFEPLGIKEVIWPADPQGYNRGWGDLHLLPRDAAKLGYLWQNRGLGEGRQLVPGDWVENSVKLQIKTGGEDDYGLGWWVKDGDMGPEYAAIGRGGQRIHVLPSHSLIIVTTGG
;
A
#
# COMPACT_ATOMS: atom_id res chain seq x y z
N MET A 1 -11.98 3.35 21.07
CA MET A 1 -10.58 3.13 20.66
C MET A 1 -9.75 2.95 21.92
N ALA A 2 -9.17 1.77 22.09
CA ALA A 2 -8.27 1.45 23.20
C ALA A 2 -6.85 1.97 22.93
N ASN A 3 -6.02 2.03 23.97
CA ASN A 3 -4.61 2.43 23.89
C ASN A 3 -4.40 3.77 23.15
N ARG A 4 -5.31 4.72 23.34
CA ARG A 4 -5.22 6.05 22.76
C ARG A 4 -4.20 6.86 23.54
N ASP A 5 -3.21 7.39 22.85
CA ASP A 5 -2.20 8.31 23.39
C ASP A 5 -1.88 9.41 22.38
N ASP A 6 -1.08 10.41 22.80
CA ASP A 6 -0.74 11.56 21.97
C ASP A 6 0.01 11.17 20.69
N ARG A 7 0.74 10.04 20.69
CA ARG A 7 1.46 9.53 19.51
C ARG A 7 0.47 9.04 18.47
N LYS A 8 -0.56 8.32 18.90
CA LYS A 8 -1.61 7.80 18.03
C LYS A 8 -2.41 8.94 17.36
N GLU A 9 -2.66 10.04 18.08
CA GLU A 9 -3.30 11.23 17.50
C GLU A 9 -2.45 11.95 16.44
N ARG A 10 -1.12 11.79 16.48
CA ARG A 10 -0.20 12.34 15.49
C ARG A 10 0.02 11.42 14.29
N ALA A 11 -0.41 10.17 14.34
CA ALA A 11 -0.34 9.27 13.20
C ALA A 11 -1.25 9.76 12.08
N THR A 12 -0.77 9.68 10.83
CA THR A 12 -1.46 10.19 9.64
C THR A 12 -1.60 9.08 8.59
N VAL A 13 -2.47 9.30 7.60
CA VAL A 13 -2.54 8.41 6.41
C VAL A 13 -1.17 8.29 5.74
N ARG A 14 -0.37 9.37 5.73
CA ARG A 14 1.01 9.34 5.21
C ARG A 14 1.91 8.43 6.03
N SER A 15 1.85 8.45 7.36
CA SER A 15 2.68 7.55 8.18
C SER A 15 2.27 6.08 8.03
N LEU A 16 0.98 5.80 7.77
CA LEU A 16 0.51 4.46 7.43
C LEU A 16 1.07 4.01 6.08
N ALA A 17 0.92 4.82 5.03
CA ALA A 17 1.39 4.49 3.69
C ALA A 17 2.92 4.41 3.59
N GLY A 18 3.65 5.13 4.44
CA GLY A 18 5.10 5.08 4.54
C GLY A 18 5.64 4.02 5.49
N MET A 19 4.78 3.17 6.07
CA MET A 19 5.19 2.11 7.01
C MET A 19 5.98 2.63 8.22
N VAL A 20 5.65 3.83 8.70
CA VAL A 20 6.29 4.52 9.83
C VAL A 20 5.24 4.96 10.85
N SER A 21 4.22 4.13 11.03
CA SER A 21 3.03 4.43 11.81
C SER A 21 3.31 4.55 13.32
N GLY A 22 4.27 3.78 13.84
CA GLY A 22 4.63 3.75 15.27
C GLY A 22 3.88 2.73 16.12
N PHE A 23 2.95 1.96 15.53
CA PHE A 23 2.23 0.89 16.23
C PHE A 23 3.16 -0.27 16.63
N GLU A 24 2.82 -0.95 17.73
CA GLU A 24 3.56 -2.08 18.27
C GLU A 24 3.91 -3.15 17.23
N CYS A 25 5.19 -3.50 17.13
CA CYS A 25 5.67 -4.48 16.15
C CYS A 25 5.82 -5.87 16.77
N MET A 26 5.31 -6.91 16.09
CA MET A 26 5.33 -8.30 16.61
C MET A 26 6.58 -9.12 16.21
N GLY A 27 7.73 -8.50 15.88
CA GLY A 27 9.05 -9.16 15.64
C GLY A 27 9.24 -9.86 14.26
N PHE A 28 10.48 -9.95 13.73
CA PHE A 28 10.93 -10.14 12.29
C PHE A 28 10.12 -11.09 11.35
N ALA A 29 9.28 -11.98 11.87
CA ALA A 29 8.11 -12.55 11.17
C ALA A 29 6.93 -11.53 11.06
N GLN A 30 7.24 -10.23 10.92
CA GLN A 30 6.46 -9.09 11.46
C GLN A 30 5.10 -8.94 10.82
N ASP A 31 5.05 -8.98 9.49
CA ASP A 31 3.79 -8.86 8.79
C ASP A 31 2.95 -10.12 8.99
N GLU A 32 3.52 -11.32 8.87
CA GLU A 32 2.76 -12.58 9.02
C GLU A 32 2.15 -12.72 10.41
N GLY A 33 2.87 -12.35 11.47
CA GLY A 33 2.35 -12.35 12.83
C GLY A 33 1.17 -11.38 12.98
N ALA A 34 1.35 -10.13 12.55
CA ALA A 34 0.31 -9.10 12.62
C ALA A 34 -0.90 -9.42 11.72
N LEU A 35 -0.65 -9.95 10.52
CA LEU A 35 -1.64 -10.39 9.55
C LEU A 35 -2.45 -11.58 10.07
N ASN A 36 -1.81 -12.55 10.72
CA ASN A 36 -2.53 -13.65 11.35
C ASN A 36 -3.35 -13.18 12.56
N ALA A 37 -2.80 -12.27 13.36
CA ALA A 37 -3.51 -11.73 14.52
C ALA A 37 -4.76 -10.91 14.11
N ILE A 38 -4.65 -10.02 13.11
CA ILE A 38 -5.82 -9.28 12.59
C ILE A 38 -6.85 -10.24 11.98
N ARG A 39 -6.43 -11.25 11.21
CA ARG A 39 -7.34 -12.24 10.61
C ARG A 39 -8.09 -13.10 11.63
N ASN A 40 -7.48 -13.35 12.79
CA ASN A 40 -8.09 -14.08 13.91
C ASN A 40 -8.92 -13.19 14.84
N SER A 41 -8.97 -11.88 14.60
CA SER A 41 -9.81 -10.95 15.36
C SER A 41 -11.25 -10.94 14.83
N SER A 42 -12.20 -10.54 15.68
CA SER A 42 -13.61 -10.41 15.30
C SER A 42 -13.91 -9.15 14.49
N ASP A 43 -13.08 -8.11 14.64
CA ASP A 43 -13.19 -6.83 13.94
C ASP A 43 -11.78 -6.33 13.58
N TRP A 44 -11.46 -6.37 12.29
CA TRP A 44 -10.10 -6.16 11.79
C TRP A 44 -9.67 -4.69 11.92
N LEU A 45 -10.58 -3.77 11.60
CA LEU A 45 -10.29 -2.34 11.70
C LEU A 45 -10.15 -1.91 13.16
N LYS A 46 -11.04 -2.41 14.04
CA LYS A 46 -10.93 -2.20 15.49
C LYS A 46 -9.63 -2.76 16.04
N TYR A 47 -9.24 -3.98 15.64
CA TYR A 47 -7.97 -4.58 16.04
C TYR A 47 -6.80 -3.67 15.65
N ALA A 48 -6.75 -3.19 14.40
CA ALA A 48 -5.71 -2.30 13.93
C ALA A 48 -5.63 -0.99 14.75
N LEU A 49 -6.78 -0.36 15.03
CA LEU A 49 -6.87 0.90 15.79
C LEU A 49 -6.55 0.75 17.28
N ASP A 50 -6.90 -0.38 17.89
CA ASP A 50 -6.75 -0.62 19.33
C ASP A 50 -5.32 -1.04 19.71
N ARG A 51 -4.44 -1.35 18.75
CA ARG A 51 -3.01 -1.68 19.01
C ARG A 51 -2.29 -0.54 19.75
N PRO A 52 -1.42 -0.84 20.73
CA PRO A 52 -0.66 0.21 21.41
C PRO A 52 0.40 0.84 20.49
N MET A 53 0.80 2.06 20.81
CA MET A 53 1.94 2.72 20.18
C MET A 53 3.22 2.30 20.90
N GLU A 54 4.21 1.85 20.16
CA GLU A 54 5.53 1.49 20.69
C GLU A 54 6.54 2.62 20.42
N ARG A 55 6.34 3.37 19.33
CA ARG A 55 7.31 4.35 18.82
C ARG A 55 6.63 5.64 18.40
N GLU A 56 7.43 6.69 18.24
CA GLU A 56 6.98 7.94 17.62
C GLU A 56 6.69 7.72 16.12
N PRO A 57 5.54 8.17 15.59
CA PRO A 57 5.27 8.13 14.16
C PRO A 57 6.37 8.84 13.36
N GLY A 58 6.76 8.26 12.23
CA GLY A 58 7.79 8.81 11.34
C GLY A 58 9.22 8.44 11.70
N THR A 59 9.47 7.76 12.81
CA THR A 59 10.84 7.54 13.31
C THR A 59 11.46 6.19 12.95
N GLN A 60 10.65 5.14 12.74
CA GLN A 60 11.15 3.81 12.41
C GLN A 60 10.24 3.11 11.41
N PHE A 61 10.85 2.49 10.40
CA PHE A 61 10.19 1.65 9.41
C PHE A 61 9.77 0.31 10.03
N VAL A 62 8.50 -0.05 9.84
CA VAL A 62 7.91 -1.35 10.16
C VAL A 62 6.87 -1.69 9.10
N TYR A 63 7.16 -2.71 8.28
CA TYR A 63 6.24 -3.17 7.24
C TYR A 63 5.12 -4.02 7.86
N GLU A 64 3.87 -3.53 7.79
CA GLU A 64 2.74 -4.17 8.49
C GLU A 64 1.38 -4.02 7.79
N SER A 65 0.61 -5.11 7.78
CA SER A 65 -0.73 -5.18 7.19
C SER A 65 -1.81 -4.36 7.91
N PRO A 66 -1.88 -4.29 9.26
CA PRO A 66 -2.94 -3.54 9.93
C PRO A 66 -2.93 -2.03 9.60
N GLY A 67 -1.76 -1.44 9.36
CA GLY A 67 -1.63 -0.05 8.92
C GLY A 67 -2.33 0.20 7.58
N MET A 68 -2.15 -0.71 6.63
CA MET A 68 -2.81 -0.66 5.33
C MET A 68 -4.31 -0.95 5.42
N GLN A 69 -4.76 -1.80 6.35
CA GLN A 69 -6.19 -2.00 6.61
C GLN A 69 -6.87 -0.73 7.11
N MET A 70 -6.18 0.08 7.94
CA MET A 70 -6.70 1.37 8.37
C MET A 70 -6.89 2.34 7.20
N ILE A 71 -6.01 2.32 6.19
CA ILE A 71 -6.19 3.13 4.96
C ILE A 71 -7.48 2.72 4.23
N SER A 72 -7.76 1.40 4.12
CA SER A 72 -9.02 0.91 3.54
C SER A 72 -10.24 1.44 4.30
N GLY A 73 -10.20 1.38 5.64
CA GLY A 73 -11.24 1.95 6.50
C GLY A 73 -11.45 3.46 6.30
N VAL A 74 -10.36 4.24 6.27
CA VAL A 74 -10.40 5.69 6.02
C VAL A 74 -11.02 5.99 4.65
N MET A 75 -10.61 5.27 3.60
CA MET A 75 -11.13 5.47 2.25
C MET A 75 -12.63 5.18 2.17
N GLN A 76 -13.07 4.07 2.74
CA GLN A 76 -14.49 3.70 2.74
C GLN A 76 -15.33 4.68 3.56
N GLN A 77 -14.82 5.13 4.72
CA GLN A 77 -15.50 6.15 5.53
C GLN A 77 -15.57 7.51 4.81
N ALA A 78 -14.51 7.91 4.12
CA ALA A 78 -14.46 9.21 3.43
C ALA A 78 -15.32 9.26 2.16
N THR A 79 -15.48 8.13 1.48
CA THR A 79 -16.18 8.04 0.19
C THR A 79 -17.61 7.50 0.30
N GLY A 80 -17.93 6.79 1.39
CA GLY A 80 -19.22 6.13 1.57
C GLY A 80 -19.43 4.85 0.74
N ILE A 81 -18.41 4.42 -0.01
CA ILE A 81 -18.44 3.22 -0.87
C ILE A 81 -17.23 2.33 -0.56
N SER A 82 -17.29 1.05 -0.94
CA SER A 82 -16.16 0.14 -0.73
C SER A 82 -14.94 0.58 -1.52
N LEU A 83 -13.74 0.23 -1.04
CA LEU A 83 -12.49 0.58 -1.71
C LEU A 83 -12.42 -0.01 -3.13
N LEU A 84 -12.95 -1.23 -3.34
CA LEU A 84 -13.07 -1.84 -4.66
C LEU A 84 -14.00 -1.03 -5.58
N GLU A 85 -15.14 -0.55 -5.08
CA GLU A 85 -16.05 0.26 -5.89
C GLU A 85 -15.43 1.62 -6.23
N TYR A 86 -14.78 2.27 -5.26
CA TYR A 86 -14.03 3.50 -5.52
C TYR A 86 -12.93 3.29 -6.56
N ALA A 87 -12.14 2.22 -6.43
CA ALA A 87 -11.08 1.89 -7.37
C ALA A 87 -11.63 1.53 -8.75
N ARG A 88 -12.78 0.86 -8.86
CA ARG A 88 -13.44 0.62 -10.15
C ARG A 88 -13.75 1.92 -10.88
N GLN A 89 -14.48 2.82 -10.24
CA GLN A 89 -14.94 4.07 -10.84
C GLN A 89 -13.79 5.02 -11.21
N ASN A 90 -12.76 5.11 -10.35
CA ASN A 90 -11.75 6.16 -10.43
C ASN A 90 -10.40 5.71 -10.98
N LEU A 91 -10.13 4.39 -11.02
CA LEU A 91 -8.83 3.85 -11.40
C LEU A 91 -8.95 2.72 -12.44
N PHE A 92 -9.68 1.66 -12.14
CA PHE A 92 -9.70 0.46 -12.96
C PHE A 92 -10.49 0.66 -14.27
N GLU A 93 -11.73 1.17 -14.22
CA GLU A 93 -12.51 1.41 -15.43
C GLU A 93 -11.85 2.44 -16.37
N PRO A 94 -11.32 3.58 -15.88
CA PRO A 94 -10.58 4.51 -16.74
C PRO A 94 -9.33 3.89 -17.38
N LEU A 95 -8.71 2.88 -16.76
CA LEU A 95 -7.57 2.13 -17.32
C LEU A 95 -8.01 0.90 -18.13
N GLY A 96 -9.31 0.67 -18.30
CA GLY A 96 -9.84 -0.52 -18.96
C GLY A 96 -9.49 -1.83 -18.25
N ILE A 97 -9.26 -1.79 -16.94
CA ILE A 97 -9.08 -2.97 -16.07
C ILE A 97 -10.48 -3.45 -15.66
N LYS A 98 -10.90 -4.62 -16.15
CA LYS A 98 -12.26 -5.14 -15.96
C LYS A 98 -12.33 -6.35 -15.02
N GLU A 99 -11.32 -7.22 -15.11
CA GLU A 99 -11.25 -8.45 -14.33
C GLU A 99 -10.48 -8.19 -13.03
N VAL A 100 -11.22 -7.87 -11.96
CA VAL A 100 -10.67 -7.55 -10.65
C VAL A 100 -11.39 -8.32 -9.57
N ILE A 101 -10.60 -8.97 -8.70
CA ILE A 101 -11.09 -9.53 -7.44
C ILE A 101 -10.30 -8.88 -6.31
N TRP A 102 -11.00 -8.25 -5.38
CA TRP A 102 -10.38 -7.71 -4.18
C TRP A 102 -11.21 -8.12 -2.96
N PRO A 103 -10.80 -9.17 -2.23
CA PRO A 103 -11.55 -9.67 -1.09
C PRO A 103 -11.77 -8.60 -0.01
N ALA A 104 -12.89 -8.70 0.69
CA ALA A 104 -13.18 -7.91 1.88
C ALA A 104 -12.93 -8.72 3.16
N ASP A 105 -12.78 -8.01 4.26
CA ASP A 105 -12.85 -8.54 5.61
C ASP A 105 -14.32 -8.82 6.02
N PRO A 106 -14.56 -9.45 7.19
CA PRO A 106 -15.92 -9.73 7.65
C PRO A 106 -16.77 -8.47 7.91
N GLN A 107 -16.15 -7.29 8.03
CA GLN A 107 -16.81 -5.99 8.21
C GLN A 107 -17.12 -5.30 6.88
N GLY A 108 -16.66 -5.86 5.75
CA GLY A 108 -16.90 -5.33 4.41
C GLY A 108 -15.84 -4.36 3.90
N TYR A 109 -14.72 -4.16 4.62
CA TYR A 109 -13.59 -3.37 4.13
C TYR A 109 -12.69 -4.25 3.25
N ASN A 110 -12.37 -3.80 2.03
CA ASN A 110 -11.41 -4.53 1.18
C ASN A 110 -10.07 -4.65 1.92
N ARG A 111 -9.37 -5.78 1.72
CA ARG A 111 -8.09 -6.06 2.38
C ARG A 111 -7.03 -5.07 1.92
N GLY A 112 -6.75 -4.06 2.75
CA GLY A 112 -5.94 -2.91 2.35
C GLY A 112 -4.47 -3.23 2.11
N TRP A 113 -3.96 -4.31 2.69
CA TRP A 113 -2.57 -4.76 2.55
C TRP A 113 -2.28 -5.52 1.25
N GLY A 114 -3.29 -6.06 0.56
CA GLY A 114 -3.07 -6.97 -0.56
C GLY A 114 -4.28 -7.81 -0.97
N ASP A 115 -4.01 -9.03 -1.45
CA ASP A 115 -5.00 -9.99 -1.99
C ASP A 115 -5.78 -9.47 -3.23
N LEU A 116 -5.34 -8.36 -3.81
CA LEU A 116 -5.86 -7.85 -5.08
C LEU A 116 -5.42 -8.78 -6.22
N HIS A 117 -6.37 -9.41 -6.90
CA HIS A 117 -6.13 -10.22 -8.08
C HIS A 117 -6.38 -9.39 -9.34
N LEU A 118 -5.33 -9.30 -10.16
CA LEU A 118 -5.33 -8.69 -11.47
C LEU A 118 -4.65 -9.63 -12.46
N LEU A 119 -5.00 -9.51 -13.73
CA LEU A 119 -4.22 -10.12 -14.79
C LEU A 119 -2.86 -9.41 -14.91
N PRO A 120 -1.77 -10.10 -15.28
CA PRO A 120 -0.44 -9.47 -15.37
C PRO A 120 -0.41 -8.20 -16.23
N ARG A 121 -1.16 -8.21 -17.34
CA ARG A 121 -1.31 -7.05 -18.24
C ARG A 121 -2.01 -5.86 -17.57
N ASP A 122 -2.94 -6.11 -16.66
CA ASP A 122 -3.68 -5.06 -15.96
C ASP A 122 -2.88 -4.52 -14.78
N ALA A 123 -2.10 -5.37 -14.11
CA ALA A 123 -1.09 -4.93 -13.14
C ALA A 123 -0.02 -4.03 -13.81
N ALA A 124 0.38 -4.34 -15.05
CA ALA A 124 1.33 -3.51 -15.80
C ALA A 124 0.79 -2.09 -16.06
N LYS A 125 -0.53 -1.91 -16.20
CA LYS A 125 -1.15 -0.59 -16.35
C LYS A 125 -1.00 0.27 -15.10
N LEU A 126 -0.94 -0.33 -13.91
CA LEU A 126 -0.64 0.41 -12.68
C LEU A 126 0.81 0.92 -12.67
N GLY A 127 1.75 0.08 -13.11
CA GLY A 127 3.14 0.50 -13.32
C GLY A 127 3.27 1.60 -14.37
N TYR A 128 2.53 1.49 -15.48
CA TYR A 128 2.46 2.51 -16.52
C TYR A 128 1.90 3.82 -16.00
N LEU A 129 0.86 3.77 -15.18
CA LEU A 129 0.27 4.95 -14.57
C LEU A 129 1.30 5.72 -13.74
N TRP A 130 2.12 5.03 -12.93
CA TRP A 130 3.18 5.66 -12.16
C TRP A 130 4.34 6.15 -13.03
N GLN A 131 4.76 5.38 -14.03
CA GLN A 131 5.79 5.81 -14.98
C GLN A 131 5.38 7.08 -15.74
N ASN A 132 4.09 7.23 -16.01
CA ASN A 132 3.53 8.37 -16.74
C ASN A 132 2.94 9.45 -15.82
N ARG A 133 3.48 9.62 -14.61
CA ARG A 133 3.09 10.68 -13.65
C ARG A 133 1.57 10.75 -13.41
N GLY A 134 0.90 9.62 -13.35
CA GLY A 134 -0.52 9.50 -13.04
C GLY A 134 -1.48 9.75 -14.21
N LEU A 135 -0.95 9.89 -15.43
CA LEU A 135 -1.74 10.06 -16.66
C LEU A 135 -2.03 8.68 -17.28
N GLY A 136 -3.31 8.30 -17.34
CA GLY A 136 -3.78 7.05 -17.96
C GLY A 136 -4.90 7.34 -18.95
N GLU A 137 -4.83 6.74 -20.15
CA GLU A 137 -5.84 6.91 -21.22
C GLU A 137 -6.19 8.38 -21.51
N GLY A 138 -5.20 9.28 -21.46
CA GLY A 138 -5.38 10.72 -21.69
C GLY A 138 -6.02 11.50 -20.54
N ARG A 139 -6.28 10.87 -19.39
CA ARG A 139 -6.86 11.49 -18.19
C ARG A 139 -5.89 11.44 -17.02
N GLN A 140 -5.81 12.52 -16.25
CA GLN A 140 -5.08 12.54 -14.99
C GLN A 140 -5.89 11.75 -13.94
N LEU A 141 -5.46 10.53 -13.62
CA LEU A 141 -6.14 9.65 -12.66
C LEU A 141 -5.57 9.78 -11.25
N VAL A 142 -4.26 10.01 -11.15
CA VAL A 142 -3.56 10.26 -9.88
C VAL A 142 -2.77 11.56 -10.03
N PRO A 143 -2.81 12.51 -9.07
CA PRO A 143 -2.03 13.75 -9.20
C PRO A 143 -0.54 13.47 -9.46
N GLY A 144 0.06 14.13 -10.46
CA GLY A 144 1.46 13.88 -10.83
C GLY A 144 2.44 14.13 -9.69
N ASP A 145 2.21 15.18 -8.91
CA ASP A 145 3.03 15.48 -7.72
C ASP A 145 2.91 14.39 -6.66
N TRP A 146 1.75 13.72 -6.54
CA TRP A 146 1.61 12.58 -5.63
C TRP A 146 2.42 11.38 -6.13
N VAL A 147 2.34 11.06 -7.42
CA VAL A 147 3.11 9.96 -8.03
C VAL A 147 4.60 10.16 -7.77
N GLU A 148 5.14 11.33 -8.09
CA GLU A 148 6.54 11.65 -7.88
C GLU A 148 6.95 11.57 -6.41
N ASN A 149 6.12 12.11 -5.52
CA ASN A 149 6.45 12.09 -4.09
C ASN A 149 6.29 10.68 -3.48
N SER A 150 5.43 9.83 -4.01
CA SER A 150 5.20 8.46 -3.49
C SER A 150 6.37 7.52 -3.76
N VAL A 151 7.20 7.80 -4.77
CA VAL A 151 8.36 6.96 -5.14
C VAL A 151 9.69 7.58 -4.75
N LYS A 152 9.67 8.69 -3.99
CA LYS A 152 10.86 9.24 -3.32
C LYS A 152 11.12 8.50 -2.02
N LEU A 153 12.40 8.34 -1.68
CA LEU A 153 12.85 7.89 -0.36
C LEU A 153 12.12 8.65 0.76
N GLN A 154 11.28 7.95 1.52
CA GLN A 154 10.65 8.48 2.73
C GLN A 154 11.40 8.04 3.99
N ILE A 155 11.84 6.78 4.02
CA ILE A 155 12.52 6.19 5.17
C ILE A 155 13.49 5.10 4.72
N LYS A 156 14.63 5.02 5.40
CA LYS A 156 15.55 3.90 5.22
C LYS A 156 15.05 2.66 5.92
N THR A 157 15.06 1.52 5.24
CA THR A 157 14.56 0.25 5.81
C THR A 157 15.67 -0.52 6.53
N GLY A 158 16.94 -0.27 6.15
CA GLY A 158 18.10 -1.06 6.55
C GLY A 158 18.30 -2.33 5.73
N GLY A 159 17.44 -2.59 4.73
CA GLY A 159 17.58 -3.66 3.74
C GLY A 159 18.20 -3.18 2.42
N GLU A 160 18.02 -3.99 1.37
CA GLU A 160 18.48 -3.67 0.01
C GLU A 160 17.70 -2.49 -0.60
N ASP A 161 16.38 -2.46 -0.40
CA ASP A 161 15.48 -1.44 -0.92
C ASP A 161 14.99 -0.55 0.23
N ASP A 162 14.92 0.74 0.00
CA ASP A 162 14.28 1.69 0.90
C ASP A 162 12.77 1.80 0.62
N TYR A 163 12.05 2.64 1.36
CA TYR A 163 10.59 2.75 1.23
C TYR A 163 10.09 4.14 0.89
N GLY A 164 9.14 4.18 -0.05
CA GLY A 164 8.34 5.32 -0.46
C GLY A 164 7.02 5.41 0.30
N LEU A 165 5.94 5.78 -0.39
CA LEU A 165 4.57 5.69 0.08
C LEU A 165 3.86 4.56 -0.67
N GLY A 166 3.90 3.35 -0.12
CA GLY A 166 3.35 2.14 -0.74
C GLY A 166 4.24 1.48 -1.80
N TRP A 167 5.47 1.96 -1.98
CA TRP A 167 6.44 1.46 -2.96
C TRP A 167 7.78 1.17 -2.30
N TRP A 168 8.39 0.04 -2.65
CA TRP A 168 9.82 -0.16 -2.45
C TRP A 168 10.56 0.71 -3.46
N VAL A 169 11.61 1.40 -3.03
CA VAL A 169 12.35 2.36 -3.85
C VAL A 169 13.84 2.15 -3.67
N LYS A 170 14.58 2.29 -4.76
CA LYS A 170 16.04 2.26 -4.72
C LYS A 170 16.62 3.05 -5.89
N ASP A 171 17.87 3.46 -5.71
CA ASP A 171 18.70 3.96 -6.79
C ASP A 171 19.64 2.82 -7.18
N GLY A 172 19.24 2.05 -8.19
CA GLY A 172 19.97 0.87 -8.65
C GLY A 172 21.02 1.20 -9.71
N ASP A 173 21.72 0.18 -10.21
CA ASP A 173 22.73 0.34 -11.26
C ASP A 173 22.15 0.92 -12.57
N MET A 174 20.84 0.76 -12.78
CA MET A 174 20.08 1.25 -13.93
C MET A 174 19.36 2.59 -13.63
N GLY A 175 19.73 3.26 -12.54
CA GLY A 175 19.12 4.48 -12.03
C GLY A 175 17.93 4.24 -11.10
N PRO A 176 17.09 5.26 -10.87
CA PRO A 176 15.96 5.16 -9.97
C PRO A 176 14.97 4.08 -10.41
N GLU A 177 14.59 3.20 -9.50
CA GLU A 177 13.60 2.15 -9.74
C GLU A 177 12.70 1.99 -8.51
N TYR A 178 11.46 1.54 -8.75
CA TYR A 178 10.48 1.33 -7.69
C TYR A 178 9.57 0.14 -7.98
N ALA A 179 9.17 -0.55 -6.92
CA ALA A 179 8.43 -1.79 -7.03
C ALA A 179 7.32 -1.94 -5.98
N ALA A 180 6.20 -2.51 -6.41
CA ALA A 180 5.25 -3.15 -5.51
C ALA A 180 5.62 -4.65 -5.45
N ILE A 181 5.99 -5.14 -4.27
CA ILE A 181 6.48 -6.51 -4.07
C ILE A 181 5.52 -7.24 -3.15
N GLY A 182 4.99 -8.37 -3.62
CA GLY A 182 4.08 -9.22 -2.86
C GLY A 182 4.68 -10.57 -2.48
N ARG A 183 4.09 -11.18 -1.44
CA ARG A 183 4.40 -12.55 -1.00
C ARG A 183 3.95 -13.56 -2.05
N GLY A 184 4.87 -14.39 -2.52
CA GLY A 184 4.64 -15.37 -3.60
C GLY A 184 5.45 -15.09 -4.87
N GLY A 185 6.13 -13.94 -4.93
CA GLY A 185 6.99 -13.57 -6.08
C GLY A 185 6.29 -12.68 -7.10
N GLN A 186 5.09 -12.19 -6.79
CA GLN A 186 4.39 -11.19 -7.57
C GLN A 186 5.03 -9.81 -7.41
N ARG A 187 5.25 -9.13 -8.53
CA ARG A 187 5.91 -7.81 -8.57
C ARG A 187 5.31 -6.95 -9.67
N ILE A 188 5.21 -5.66 -9.41
CA ILE A 188 5.15 -4.61 -10.43
C ILE A 188 6.42 -3.80 -10.24
N HIS A 189 7.40 -3.95 -11.12
CA HIS A 189 8.69 -3.28 -11.04
C HIS A 189 8.81 -2.28 -12.20
N VAL A 190 9.14 -1.03 -11.89
CA VAL A 190 9.20 0.05 -12.87
C VAL A 190 10.61 0.65 -12.89
N LEU A 191 11.18 0.74 -14.09
CA LEU A 191 12.45 1.40 -14.37
C LEU A 191 12.19 2.59 -15.31
N PRO A 192 11.88 3.78 -14.77
CA PRO A 192 11.49 4.95 -15.58
C PRO A 192 12.54 5.35 -16.62
N SER A 193 13.83 5.31 -16.26
CA SER A 193 14.95 5.65 -17.16
C SER A 193 14.99 4.80 -18.44
N HIS A 194 14.33 3.64 -18.42
CA HIS A 194 14.31 2.67 -19.50
C HIS A 194 12.92 2.49 -20.12
N SER A 195 11.91 3.27 -19.70
CA SER A 195 10.51 3.09 -20.10
C SER A 195 10.05 1.63 -19.97
N LEU A 196 10.52 0.95 -18.91
CA LEU A 196 10.36 -0.49 -18.72
C LEU A 196 9.50 -0.77 -17.49
N ILE A 197 8.55 -1.70 -17.65
CA ILE A 197 7.71 -2.21 -16.58
C ILE A 197 7.78 -3.74 -16.66
N ILE A 198 8.15 -4.38 -15.56
CA ILE A 198 8.22 -5.82 -15.43
C ILE A 198 7.14 -6.26 -14.45
N VAL A 199 6.27 -7.15 -14.91
CA VAL A 199 5.27 -7.79 -14.04
C VAL A 199 5.58 -9.27 -13.93
N THR A 200 5.70 -9.74 -12.70
CA THR A 200 5.73 -11.17 -12.38
C THR A 200 4.51 -11.49 -11.54
N THR A 201 3.93 -12.67 -11.76
CA THR A 201 2.91 -13.25 -10.89
C THR A 201 3.42 -14.59 -10.43
N GLY A 202 3.36 -14.85 -9.13
CA GLY A 202 3.79 -16.11 -8.51
C GLY A 202 2.97 -16.37 -7.25
N GLY A 203 2.86 -17.65 -6.88
CA GLY A 203 2.00 -18.13 -5.81
C GLY A 203 1.43 -19.50 -6.13
#